data_AF-R5JCI7-F1
#
_entry.id   AF-R5JCI7-F1
#
_cell.length_a   1.000
_cell.length_b   1.000
_cell.length_c   1.000
_cell.angle_alpha   90.00
_cell.angle_beta   90.00
_cell.angle_gamma   90.00
#
_symmetry.space_group_name_H-M   'P 1'
#
loop_
_entity.id
_entity.type
_entity.pdbx_description
1 polymer ?
#
loop_
_entity_poly.entity_id
_entity_poly.type
_entity_poly.pdbx_seq_one_letter_code
_entity_poly.pdbx_strand_id
1 'polypeptide(L)'
;MEFNEDEIKTKGKMYNFIIIVVILVIVFICLSIYFSFKALGEDLSKKYYYYVDINNQNKDEIMSLLNEETDNMTGINYCDSMYKIEYYNTFPDGTNYTIYCKDTDNIGFSIDKVGEDKLQSYIYKYGDMERR
;
A
#
# COMPACT_ATOMS: atom_id res chain seq x y z
N MET A 1 10.70 -69.87 -18.84
CA MET A 1 10.27 -68.48 -19.08
C MET A 1 11.41 -67.62 -18.57
N GLU A 2 12.39 -67.32 -19.41
CA GLU A 2 13.50 -66.45 -19.03
C GLU A 2 12.96 -65.04 -18.87
N PHE A 3 12.91 -64.56 -17.62
CA PHE A 3 12.65 -63.16 -17.35
C PHE A 3 13.85 -62.38 -17.86
N ASN A 4 13.63 -61.58 -18.91
CA ASN A 4 14.67 -60.80 -19.55
C ASN A 4 15.09 -59.66 -18.61
N GLU A 5 16.13 -59.90 -17.82
CA GLU A 5 16.61 -59.04 -16.73
C GLU A 5 16.96 -57.61 -17.23
N ASP A 6 17.39 -57.51 -18.49
CA ASP A 6 17.67 -56.25 -19.18
C ASP A 6 16.40 -55.44 -19.49
N GLU A 7 15.28 -56.10 -19.78
CA GLU A 7 14.00 -55.44 -20.03
C GLU A 7 13.43 -54.82 -18.75
N ILE A 8 13.58 -55.52 -17.62
CA ILE A 8 13.18 -55.04 -16.29
C ILE A 8 14.02 -53.82 -15.87
N LYS A 9 15.35 -53.88 -16.04
CA LYS A 9 16.25 -52.75 -15.75
C LYS A 9 15.94 -51.53 -16.61
N THR A 10 15.64 -51.73 -17.89
CA THR A 10 15.34 -50.64 -18.82
C THR A 10 14.02 -49.96 -18.48
N LYS A 11 12.96 -50.74 -18.19
CA LYS A 11 11.67 -50.22 -17.71
C LYS A 11 11.83 -49.46 -16.38
N GLY A 12 12.61 -49.99 -15.44
CA GLY A 12 12.89 -49.32 -14.16
C GLY A 12 13.58 -47.96 -14.31
N LYS A 13 14.57 -47.85 -15.21
CA LYS A 13 15.21 -46.56 -15.55
C LYS A 13 14.21 -45.58 -16.19
N MET A 14 13.31 -46.07 -17.03
CA MET A 14 12.26 -45.27 -17.65
C MET A 14 11.26 -44.72 -16.63
N TYR A 15 10.82 -45.52 -15.66
CA TYR A 15 9.94 -45.07 -14.58
C TYR A 15 10.62 -44.02 -13.69
N ASN A 16 11.89 -44.22 -13.33
CA ASN A 16 12.65 -43.22 -12.58
C ASN A 16 12.77 -41.89 -13.33
N PHE A 17 13.01 -41.94 -14.64
CA PHE A 17 13.05 -40.74 -15.48
C PHE A 17 11.70 -40.00 -15.48
N ILE A 18 10.60 -40.73 -15.66
CA ILE A 18 9.24 -40.15 -15.65
C ILE A 18 8.94 -39.49 -14.28
N ILE A 19 9.27 -40.16 -13.18
CA ILE A 19 9.06 -39.63 -11.82
C ILE A 19 9.83 -38.32 -11.61
N ILE A 20 11.10 -38.26 -12.03
CA ILE A 20 11.91 -37.03 -11.94
C ILE A 20 11.27 -35.89 -12.73
N VAL A 21 10.80 -36.17 -13.95
CA VAL A 21 10.13 -35.16 -14.79
C VAL A 21 8.86 -34.64 -14.12
N VAL A 22 8.03 -35.52 -13.55
CA VAL A 22 6.81 -35.12 -12.84
C VAL A 22 7.14 -34.23 -11.64
N ILE A 23 8.17 -34.57 -10.85
CA ILE A 23 8.60 -33.74 -9.71
C ILE A 23 9.06 -32.36 -10.19
N LEU A 24 9.85 -32.29 -11.26
CA LEU A 24 10.31 -31.01 -11.81
C LEU A 24 9.15 -30.12 -12.28
N VAL A 25 8.13 -30.70 -12.90
CA VAL A 25 6.92 -29.97 -13.31
C VAL A 25 6.18 -29.42 -12.08
N ILE A 26 6.01 -30.24 -11.03
CA ILE A 26 5.36 -29.80 -9.80
C ILE A 26 6.15 -28.65 -9.16
N VAL A 27 7.48 -28.77 -9.05
CA VAL A 27 8.34 -27.71 -8.51
C VAL A 27 8.22 -26.43 -9.34
N PHE A 28 8.21 -26.54 -10.67
CA PHE A 28 8.04 -25.39 -11.56
C PHE A 28 6.68 -24.69 -11.34
N ILE A 29 5.60 -25.46 -11.19
CA ILE A 29 4.26 -24.93 -10.88
C ILE A 29 4.27 -24.23 -9.51
N CYS A 30 4.87 -24.83 -8.48
CA CYS A 30 4.96 -24.20 -7.17
C CYS A 30 5.73 -22.87 -7.20
N LEU A 31 6.85 -22.84 -7.93
CA LEU A 31 7.65 -21.62 -8.10
C LEU A 31 6.88 -20.54 -8.85
N SER A 32 6.20 -20.89 -9.95
CA SER A 32 5.43 -19.91 -10.74
C SER A 32 4.29 -19.30 -9.92
N ILE A 33 3.59 -20.11 -9.12
CA ILE A 33 2.57 -19.65 -8.18
C ILE A 33 3.17 -18.70 -7.13
N TYR A 34 4.29 -19.07 -6.51
CA TYR A 34 4.97 -18.23 -5.52
C TYR A 34 5.38 -16.86 -6.08
N PHE A 35 6.02 -16.83 -7.24
CA PHE A 35 6.42 -15.57 -7.89
C PHE A 35 5.21 -14.72 -8.28
N SER A 36 4.12 -15.33 -8.74
CA SER A 36 2.89 -14.62 -9.10
C SER A 36 2.25 -13.96 -7.88
N PHE A 37 2.12 -14.67 -6.76
CA PHE A 37 1.58 -14.10 -5.51
C PHE A 37 2.47 -13.01 -4.93
N LYS A 38 3.80 -13.14 -5.03
CA LYS A 38 4.71 -12.08 -4.57
C LYS A 38 4.54 -10.80 -5.38
N ALA A 39 4.50 -10.91 -6.71
CA ALA A 39 4.31 -9.75 -7.59
C ALA A 39 2.95 -9.07 -7.40
N LEU A 40 1.88 -9.85 -7.25
CA LEU A 40 0.53 -9.33 -6.97
C LEU A 40 0.43 -8.68 -5.59
N GLY A 41 1.06 -9.26 -4.56
CA GLY A 41 1.08 -8.72 -3.20
C GLY A 41 1.79 -7.36 -3.11
N GLU A 42 2.92 -7.21 -3.82
CA GLU A 42 3.68 -5.96 -3.86
C GLU A 42 2.95 -4.82 -4.58
N ASP A 43 2.03 -5.12 -5.50
CA ASP A 43 1.26 -4.08 -6.20
C ASP A 43 -0.03 -3.70 -5.44
N LEU A 44 -0.68 -4.69 -4.79
CA LEU A 44 -1.83 -4.46 -3.92
C LEU A 44 -1.48 -3.77 -2.59
N SER A 45 -0.24 -3.89 -2.12
CA SER A 45 0.21 -3.21 -0.90
C SER A 45 0.44 -1.72 -1.09
N LYS A 46 0.48 -1.22 -2.33
CA LYS A 46 0.79 0.18 -2.61
C LYS A 46 -0.39 1.05 -2.22
N LYS A 47 -0.17 1.92 -1.23
CA LYS A 47 -1.19 2.86 -0.77
C LYS A 47 -1.00 4.16 -1.54
N TYR A 48 -2.06 4.59 -2.21
CA TYR A 48 -2.15 5.92 -2.74
C TYR A 48 -2.46 6.90 -1.62
N TYR A 49 -1.78 8.03 -1.62
CA TYR A 49 -2.07 9.16 -0.75
C TYR A 49 -2.11 10.44 -1.58
N TYR A 50 -2.80 11.44 -1.05
CA TYR A 50 -2.85 12.77 -1.62
C TYR A 50 -2.10 13.71 -0.70
N TYR A 51 -1.36 14.67 -1.26
CA TYR A 51 -0.64 15.66 -0.49
C TYR A 51 -0.69 17.03 -1.17
N VAL A 52 -0.52 18.08 -0.38
CA VAL A 52 -0.29 19.43 -0.90
C VAL A 52 0.89 20.06 -0.16
N ASP A 53 1.78 20.70 -0.91
CA ASP A 53 2.86 21.49 -0.35
C ASP A 53 2.31 22.82 0.18
N ILE A 54 2.72 23.18 1.40
CA ILE A 54 2.28 24.38 2.08
C ILE A 54 3.28 25.50 1.80
N ASN A 55 2.77 26.58 1.20
CA ASN A 55 3.53 27.77 0.83
C ASN A 55 2.73 29.04 1.15
N ASN A 56 3.32 30.21 0.90
CA ASN A 56 2.70 31.49 1.26
C ASN A 56 1.37 31.80 0.53
N GLN A 57 1.01 31.06 -0.52
CA GLN A 57 -0.22 31.28 -1.27
C GLN A 57 -1.41 30.49 -0.71
N ASN A 58 -1.17 29.29 -0.18
CA ASN A 58 -2.24 28.39 0.29
C ASN A 58 -2.26 28.21 1.81
N LYS A 59 -1.22 28.65 2.54
CA LYS A 59 -1.09 28.47 3.98
C LYS A 59 -2.32 28.95 4.75
N ASP A 60 -2.82 30.15 4.44
CA ASP A 60 -3.95 30.75 5.16
C ASP A 60 -5.25 29.97 4.93
N GLU A 61 -5.46 29.47 3.72
CA GLU A 61 -6.63 28.65 3.36
C GLU A 61 -6.58 27.29 4.06
N ILE A 62 -5.42 26.63 4.06
CA ILE A 62 -5.21 25.36 4.77
C ILE A 62 -5.42 25.54 6.28
N MET A 63 -4.91 26.63 6.87
CA MET A 63 -5.16 26.97 8.27
C MET A 63 -6.64 27.18 8.56
N SER A 64 -7.37 27.84 7.67
CA SER A 64 -8.82 28.02 7.80
C SER A 64 -9.54 26.67 7.81
N LEU A 65 -9.21 25.77 6.89
CA LEU A 65 -9.80 24.44 6.80
C LEU A 65 -9.49 23.59 8.04
N LEU A 66 -8.24 23.63 8.53
CA LEU A 66 -7.87 22.94 9.77
C LEU A 66 -8.65 23.47 10.97
N ASN A 67 -8.82 24.78 11.08
CA ASN A 67 -9.60 25.40 12.15
C ASN A 67 -11.09 25.03 12.06
N GLU A 68 -11.67 24.97 10.85
CA GLU A 68 -13.07 24.53 10.64
C GLU A 68 -13.32 23.08 11.09
N GLU A 69 -12.32 22.22 10.95
CA GLU A 69 -12.44 20.80 11.29
C GLU A 69 -11.96 20.48 12.71
N THR A 70 -11.46 21.47 13.46
CA THR A 70 -10.85 21.27 14.80
C THR A 70 -11.81 20.62 15.80
N ASP A 71 -13.10 20.91 15.72
CA ASP A 71 -14.12 20.29 16.58
C ASP A 71 -14.32 18.79 16.30
N ASN A 72 -13.95 18.33 15.10
CA ASN A 72 -13.98 16.92 14.68
C ASN A 72 -12.61 16.23 14.86
N MET A 73 -11.61 16.96 15.37
CA MET A 73 -10.26 16.48 15.61
C MET A 73 -10.01 16.33 17.11
N THR A 74 -9.29 15.30 17.52
CA THR A 74 -8.92 15.14 18.95
C THR A 74 -7.46 15.54 19.17
N GLY A 75 -7.22 16.62 19.92
CA GLY A 75 -5.91 16.93 20.51
C GLY A 75 -4.83 17.44 19.55
N ILE A 76 -5.19 18.10 18.45
CA ILE A 76 -4.20 18.65 17.52
C ILE A 76 -3.58 19.93 18.08
N ASN A 77 -2.24 19.97 18.08
CA ASN A 77 -1.47 21.19 18.11
C ASN A 77 -0.83 21.37 16.73
N TYR A 78 -1.08 22.50 16.09
CA TYR A 78 -0.45 22.88 14.82
C TYR A 78 0.99 23.38 15.05
N CYS A 79 1.81 23.36 14.01
CA CYS A 79 3.14 23.95 14.02
C CYS A 79 3.21 25.16 13.06
N ASP A 80 4.00 26.19 13.37
CA ASP A 80 4.09 27.37 12.50
C ASP A 80 4.86 27.11 11.20
N SER A 81 5.76 26.11 11.22
CA SER A 81 6.65 25.75 10.12
C SER A 81 6.16 24.57 9.27
N MET A 82 4.84 24.42 9.15
CA MET A 82 4.23 23.47 8.22
C MET A 82 4.70 23.71 6.79
N TYR A 83 5.05 22.62 6.10
CA TYR A 83 5.48 22.66 4.70
C TYR A 83 4.77 21.65 3.80
N LYS A 84 4.06 20.67 4.38
CA LYS A 84 3.30 19.68 3.62
C LYS A 84 2.19 19.12 4.49
N ILE A 85 1.04 18.81 3.90
CA ILE A 85 0.00 18.00 4.52
C ILE A 85 -0.37 16.87 3.58
N GLU A 86 -0.46 15.65 4.09
CA GLU A 86 -0.90 14.47 3.34
C GLU A 86 -2.10 13.81 4.02
N TYR A 87 -2.89 13.08 3.23
CA TYR A 87 -3.96 12.25 3.76
C TYR A 87 -4.11 10.91 3.04
N TYR A 88 -4.69 9.94 3.76
CA TYR A 88 -5.16 8.67 3.21
C TYR A 88 -6.52 8.30 3.79
N ASN A 89 -7.35 7.68 2.95
CA ASN A 89 -8.69 7.25 3.34
C ASN A 89 -8.62 6.01 4.23
N THR A 90 -9.35 6.05 5.34
CA THR A 90 -9.51 4.94 6.28
C THR A 90 -10.98 4.57 6.33
N PHE A 91 -11.30 3.40 5.79
CA PHE A 91 -12.66 2.87 5.80
C PHE A 91 -13.10 2.54 7.25
N PRO A 92 -14.36 2.77 7.66
CA PRO A 92 -15.49 3.25 6.85
C PRO A 92 -15.65 4.77 6.70
N ASP A 93 -15.28 5.60 7.69
CA ASP A 93 -15.73 7.00 7.73
C ASP A 93 -14.64 8.03 8.11
N GLY A 94 -13.37 7.61 8.18
CA GLY A 94 -12.29 8.45 8.71
C GLY A 94 -11.20 8.78 7.70
N THR A 95 -10.84 10.04 7.58
CA THR A 95 -9.65 10.45 6.82
C THR A 95 -8.49 10.66 7.79
N ASN A 96 -7.37 10.00 7.54
CA ASN A 96 -6.15 10.18 8.32
C ASN A 96 -5.22 11.16 7.61
N TYR A 97 -4.63 12.04 8.39
CA TYR A 97 -3.78 13.12 7.93
C TYR A 97 -2.42 13.08 8.61
N THR A 98 -1.42 13.62 7.94
CA THR A 98 -0.13 13.95 8.54
C THR A 98 0.32 15.32 8.07
N ILE A 99 0.50 16.23 9.02
CA ILE A 99 1.14 17.52 8.82
C ILE A 99 2.65 17.35 9.03
N TYR A 100 3.43 17.80 8.07
CA TYR A 100 4.88 17.82 8.16
C TYR A 100 5.38 19.21 8.54
N CYS A 101 6.19 19.25 9.60
CA CYS A 101 6.79 20.44 10.17
C CYS A 101 8.29 20.45 9.91
N LYS A 102 8.89 21.63 9.72
CA LYS A 102 10.34 21.74 9.52
C LYS A 102 11.14 21.59 10.81
N ASP A 103 10.60 22.12 11.91
CA ASP A 103 11.35 22.32 13.16
C ASP A 103 10.82 21.49 14.33
N THR A 104 9.77 20.70 14.10
CA THR A 104 9.11 19.87 15.10
C THR A 104 8.71 18.52 14.51
N ASP A 105 8.27 17.62 15.38
CA ASP A 105 7.73 16.33 14.95
C ASP A 105 6.50 16.53 14.04
N ASN A 106 6.31 15.59 13.12
CA ASN A 106 5.11 15.54 12.27
C ASN A 106 3.89 15.25 13.13
N ILE A 107 2.76 15.85 12.77
CA ILE A 107 1.52 15.75 13.53
C ILE A 107 0.55 14.85 12.75
N GLY A 108 0.25 13.69 13.31
CA GLY A 108 -0.76 12.77 12.79
C GLY A 108 -2.12 13.02 13.43
N PHE A 109 -3.17 13.02 12.63
CA PHE A 109 -4.54 13.16 13.14
C PHE A 109 -5.58 12.52 12.22
N SER A 110 -6.81 12.40 12.71
CA SER A 110 -7.94 11.88 11.95
C SER A 110 -9.09 12.85 12.03
N ILE A 111 -9.85 12.97 10.95
CA ILE A 111 -11.17 13.60 10.95
C ILE A 111 -12.19 12.47 10.83
N ASP A 112 -13.01 12.32 11.87
CA ASP A 112 -14.12 11.36 11.91
C ASP A 112 -15.43 12.13 12.00
N LYS A 113 -16.14 12.23 10.88
CA LYS A 113 -17.40 12.98 10.83
C LYS A 113 -18.34 12.44 9.77
N VAL A 114 -19.64 12.65 10.04
CA VAL A 114 -20.71 12.37 9.08
C VAL A 114 -20.87 13.59 8.17
N GLY A 115 -20.34 13.53 6.95
CA GLY A 115 -20.46 14.60 5.95
C GLY A 115 -19.20 14.81 5.13
N GLU A 116 -19.17 15.89 4.33
CA GLU A 116 -18.02 16.22 3.50
C GLU A 116 -16.85 16.74 4.32
N ASP A 117 -15.71 16.08 4.24
CA ASP A 117 -14.41 16.57 4.71
C ASP A 117 -13.84 17.61 3.74
N LYS A 118 -13.93 18.89 4.12
CA LYS A 118 -13.54 19.99 3.23
C LYS A 118 -12.03 20.04 3.02
N LEU A 119 -11.25 19.62 4.02
CA LEU A 119 -9.80 19.54 3.92
C LEU A 119 -9.41 18.45 2.93
N GLN A 120 -10.08 17.29 2.99
CA GLN A 120 -9.95 16.23 2.01
C GLN A 120 -10.27 16.75 0.59
N SER A 121 -11.43 17.38 0.41
CA SER A 121 -11.86 17.94 -0.88
C SER A 121 -10.85 18.96 -1.43
N TYR A 122 -10.28 19.79 -0.56
CA TYR A 122 -9.25 20.77 -0.94
C TYR A 122 -7.97 20.09 -1.43
N ILE A 123 -7.43 19.17 -0.65
CA ILE A 123 -6.18 18.46 -1.00
C ILE A 123 -6.41 17.59 -2.24
N TYR A 124 -7.58 16.99 -2.41
CA TYR A 124 -7.91 16.24 -3.63
C TYR A 124 -7.95 17.13 -4.88
N LYS A 125 -8.37 18.40 -4.75
CA LYS A 125 -8.52 19.33 -5.86
C LYS A 125 -7.20 20.01 -6.26
N TYR A 126 -6.36 20.36 -5.29
CA TYR A 126 -5.17 21.18 -5.50
C TYR A 126 -3.86 20.47 -5.16
N GLY A 127 -3.93 19.29 -4.56
CA GLY A 127 -2.78 18.46 -4.24
C GLY A 127 -2.42 17.48 -5.35
N ASP A 128 -1.33 16.77 -5.12
CA ASP A 128 -0.81 15.72 -5.98
C ASP A 128 -1.08 14.35 -5.37
N MET A 129 -1.19 13.34 -6.24
CA MET A 129 -1.34 11.94 -5.86
C MET A 129 0.01 11.23 -5.98
N GLU A 130 0.42 10.53 -4.93
CA GLU A 130 1.66 9.77 -4.92
C GLU A 130 1.46 8.34 -4.42
N ARG A 131 2.34 7.45 -4.90
CA ARG A 131 2.30 6.01 -4.65
C ARG A 131 3.41 5.63 -3.67
N ARG A 132 3.04 5.12 -2.50
CA ARG A 132 3.98 4.57 -1.51
C ARG A 132 4.14 3.06 -1.65
#